data_AF-A0A7V9ITS0-F1
#
_entry.id   AF-A0A7V9ITS0-F1
#
_cell.length_a   1.000
_cell.length_b   1.000
_cell.length_c   1.000
_cell.angle_alpha   90.00
_cell.angle_beta   90.00
_cell.angle_gamma   90.00
#
_symmetry.space_group_name_H-M   'P 1'
#
loop_
_entity.id
_entity.type
_entity.pdbx_description
1 polymer ?
#
loop_
_entity_poly.entity_id
_entity_poly.type
_entity_poly.pdbx_seq_one_letter_code
_entity_poly.pdbx_strand_id
1 'polypeptide(L)'
;MVIRTPDIATLGPALAAIGGYVAAEPDGSYAVKRLSAEQVGDAAHEHGARLHQLLTREATLEEAFLDATGTSQEFIGSGPPPMERAWPAPTQAPQPPAHGGPW
;
A
#
# COMPACT_ATOMS: atom_id res chain seq x y z
N MET A 1 0.33 -11.03 10.92
CA MET A 1 0.93 -10.35 12.09
C MET A 1 2.32 -10.92 12.35
N VAL A 2 3.12 -10.30 13.22
CA VAL A 2 4.45 -10.79 13.61
C VAL A 2 4.54 -10.86 15.13
N ILE A 3 5.11 -11.95 15.67
CA ILE A 3 5.36 -12.14 17.10
C ILE A 3 6.84 -12.41 17.41
N ARG A 4 7.27 -12.08 18.63
CA ARG A 4 8.55 -12.53 19.20
C ARG A 4 8.29 -13.19 20.54
N THR A 5 8.78 -14.41 20.70
CA THR A 5 8.61 -15.19 21.93
C THR A 5 9.84 -16.08 22.14
N PRO A 6 10.34 -16.20 23.38
CA PRO A 6 11.33 -17.23 23.72
C PRO A 6 10.71 -18.63 23.80
N ASP A 7 9.37 -18.73 23.86
CA ASP A 7 8.63 -19.96 24.16
C ASP A 7 7.88 -20.50 22.93
N ILE A 8 8.45 -20.35 21.74
CA ILE A 8 7.80 -20.77 20.48
C ILE A 8 7.47 -22.28 20.45
N ALA A 9 8.27 -23.11 21.13
CA ALA A 9 8.03 -24.54 21.22
C ALA A 9 6.72 -24.86 21.93
N THR A 10 6.29 -24.01 22.87
CA THR A 10 5.01 -24.11 23.57
C THR A 10 3.91 -23.41 22.79
N LEU A 11 4.17 -22.19 22.30
CA LEU A 11 3.14 -21.36 21.67
C LEU A 11 2.77 -21.84 20.26
N GLY A 12 3.73 -22.29 19.46
CA GLY A 12 3.51 -22.71 18.07
C GLY A 12 2.44 -23.80 17.92
N PRO A 13 2.51 -24.92 18.66
CA PRO A 13 1.48 -25.95 18.66
C PRO A 13 0.11 -25.44 19.12
N ALA A 14 0.07 -24.58 20.13
CA ALA A 14 -1.18 -23.98 20.63
C ALA A 14 -1.85 -23.12 19.55
N LEU A 15 -1.08 -22.28 18.84
CA LEU A 15 -1.60 -21.49 17.73
C LEU A 15 -2.07 -22.36 16.56
N ALA A 16 -1.36 -23.44 16.25
CA ALA A 16 -1.78 -24.39 15.21
C ALA A 16 -3.08 -25.11 15.56
N ALA A 17 -3.29 -25.45 16.84
CA ALA A 17 -4.50 -26.13 17.31
C ALA A 17 -5.78 -25.30 17.12
N ILE A 18 -5.66 -23.97 17.15
CA ILE A 18 -6.77 -23.03 16.89
C ILE A 18 -6.83 -22.55 15.43
N GLY A 19 -6.12 -23.23 14.52
CA GLY A 19 -6.17 -22.96 13.07
C GLY A 19 -5.19 -21.89 12.58
N GLY A 20 -4.22 -21.50 13.40
CA GLY A 20 -3.15 -20.58 13.03
C GLY A 20 -2.05 -21.23 12.20
N TYR A 21 -1.38 -20.43 11.39
CA TYR A 21 -0.15 -20.83 10.71
C TYR A 21 1.01 -19.95 11.21
N VAL A 22 2.09 -20.60 11.63
CA VAL A 22 3.27 -19.96 12.20
C VAL A 22 4.48 -20.29 11.34
N ALA A 23 5.19 -19.26 10.87
CA ALA A 23 6.44 -19.40 10.12
C ALA A 23 7.54 -18.59 10.78
N ALA A 24 8.76 -19.15 10.81
CA ALA A 24 9.94 -18.43 11.26
C ALA A 24 10.39 -17.41 10.20
N GLU A 25 10.77 -16.22 10.66
CA GLU A 25 11.33 -15.16 9.83
C GLU A 25 12.87 -15.06 10.03
N PRO A 26 13.62 -14.52 9.06
CA PRO A 26 15.08 -14.43 9.13
C PRO A 26 15.61 -13.61 10.32
N ASP A 27 14.78 -12.71 10.87
CA ASP A 27 15.12 -11.83 12.00
C ASP A 27 14.81 -12.47 13.37
N GLY A 28 14.50 -13.77 13.40
CA GLY A 28 14.16 -14.52 14.60
C GLY A 28 12.78 -14.20 15.17
N SER A 29 11.93 -13.51 14.40
CA SER A 29 10.49 -13.38 14.71
C SER A 29 9.68 -14.51 14.07
N TYR A 30 8.38 -14.54 14.36
CA TYR A 30 7.46 -15.49 13.75
C TYR A 30 6.29 -14.76 13.09
N ALA A 31 6.06 -15.03 11.81
CA ALA A 31 4.87 -14.58 11.11
C ALA A 31 3.69 -15.49 11.47
N VAL A 32 2.61 -14.90 11.95
CA VAL A 32 1.36 -15.60 12.26
C VAL A 32 0.26 -15.16 11.30
N LYS A 33 -0.43 -16.14 10.72
CA LYS A 33 -1.57 -15.97 9.81
C LYS A 33 -2.82 -16.65 10.37
N ARG A 34 -3.99 -16.26 9.85
CA ARG A 34 -5.32 -16.84 10.13
C ARG A 34 -5.86 -16.63 11.55
N LEU A 35 -5.12 -15.94 12.40
CA LEU A 35 -5.55 -15.58 13.76
C LEU A 35 -5.59 -14.07 13.93
N SER A 36 -6.44 -13.62 14.85
CA SER A 36 -6.42 -12.26 15.40
C SER A 36 -5.35 -12.11 16.49
N ALA A 37 -4.99 -10.85 16.80
CA ALA A 37 -4.07 -10.56 17.90
C ALA A 37 -4.58 -11.08 19.25
N GLU A 38 -5.89 -10.95 19.50
CA GLU A 38 -6.56 -11.42 20.71
C GLU A 38 -6.38 -12.94 20.87
N GLN A 39 -6.70 -13.72 19.84
CA GLN A 39 -6.53 -15.18 19.85
C GLN A 39 -5.08 -15.61 20.13
N VAL A 40 -4.09 -14.85 19.64
CA VAL A 40 -2.68 -15.14 19.90
C VAL A 40 -2.29 -14.79 21.33
N GLY A 41 -2.80 -13.68 21.86
CA GLY A 41 -2.59 -13.27 23.26
C GLY A 41 -3.22 -14.24 24.25
N ASP A 42 -4.46 -14.66 23.99
CA ASP A 42 -5.19 -15.62 24.81
C ASP A 42 -4.48 -16.97 24.83
N ALA A 43 -4.11 -17.51 23.66
CA ALA A 43 -3.38 -18.77 23.57
C ALA A 43 -2.04 -18.71 24.33
N ALA A 44 -1.33 -17.58 24.27
CA ALA A 44 -0.09 -17.39 25.04
C ALA A 44 -0.34 -17.37 26.54
N HIS A 45 -1.40 -16.68 26.99
CA HIS A 45 -1.79 -16.65 28.40
C HIS A 45 -2.17 -18.05 28.92
N GLU A 46 -3.06 -18.75 28.22
CA GLU A 46 -3.56 -20.08 28.60
C GLU A 46 -2.44 -21.12 28.71
N HIS A 47 -1.41 -21.02 27.87
CA HIS A 47 -0.28 -21.96 27.84
C HIS A 47 0.95 -21.46 28.62
N GLY A 48 0.85 -20.31 29.30
CA GLY A 48 1.96 -19.74 30.06
C GLY A 48 3.18 -19.36 29.21
N ALA A 49 2.98 -19.07 27.93
CA ALA A 49 4.05 -18.69 27.00
C ALA A 49 4.29 -17.18 27.04
N ARG A 50 5.56 -16.76 27.15
CA ARG A 50 5.92 -15.34 27.15
C ARG A 50 5.82 -14.76 25.75
N LEU A 51 5.17 -13.61 25.60
CA LEU A 51 5.22 -12.79 24.38
C LEU A 51 6.07 -11.56 24.66
N HIS A 52 7.20 -11.43 23.96
CA HIS A 52 8.02 -10.21 23.99
C HIS A 52 7.49 -9.15 23.02
N GLN A 53 6.83 -9.56 21.94
CA GLN A 53 6.23 -8.67 20.96
C GLN A 53 5.04 -9.33 20.26
N LEU A 54 3.99 -8.56 20.02
CA LEU A 54 2.88 -8.88 19.12
C LEU A 54 2.57 -7.63 18.29
N LEU A 55 2.79 -7.70 16.98
CA LEU A 55 2.62 -6.58 16.05
C LEU A 55 1.63 -6.93 14.94
N THR A 56 0.50 -6.23 14.90
CA THR A 56 -0.43 -6.20 13.77
C THR A 56 -0.01 -5.09 12.81
N ARG A 57 0.37 -5.45 11.58
CA ARG A 57 0.55 -4.46 10.51
C ARG A 57 -0.81 -4.19 9.87
N GLU A 58 -1.29 -2.97 10.01
CA GLU A 58 -2.39 -2.45 9.20
C GLU A 58 -1.78 -1.81 7.95
N ALA A 59 -2.29 -2.17 6.77
CA ALA A 59 -1.93 -1.45 5.55
C ALA A 59 -2.48 -0.02 5.67
N THR A 60 -1.70 0.97 5.25
CA THR A 60 -2.22 2.34 5.18
C THR A 60 -3.33 2.40 4.11
N LEU A 61 -4.32 3.27 4.29
CA LEU A 61 -5.37 3.47 3.27
C LEU A 61 -4.80 3.88 1.91
N GLU A 62 -3.64 4.55 1.91
CA GLU A 62 -2.93 4.95 0.70
C GLU A 62 -2.33 3.75 -0.04
N GLU A 63 -1.71 2.80 0.67
CA GLU A 63 -1.26 1.53 0.08
C GLU A 63 -2.43 0.69 -0.44
N ALA A 64 -3.55 0.64 0.29
CA ALA A 64 -4.76 -0.06 -0.17
C ALA A 64 -5.38 0.61 -1.42
N PHE A 65 -5.30 1.94 -1.53
CA PHE A 65 -5.77 2.70 -2.70
C PHE A 65 -4.88 2.46 -3.92
N LEU A 66 -3.55 2.44 -3.74
CA LEU A 66 -2.60 2.17 -4.83
C LEU A 66 -2.73 0.74 -5.36
N ASP A 67 -2.93 -0.26 -4.48
CA ASP A 67 -3.20 -1.65 -4.88
C ASP A 67 -4.51 -1.76 -5.69
N ALA A 68 -5.58 -1.11 -5.22
CA ALA A 68 -6.88 -1.12 -5.89
C ALA A 68 -6.91 -0.44 -7.27
N THR A 69 -6.05 0.57 -7.49
CA THR A 69 -6.02 1.33 -8.76
C THR A 69 -4.89 0.92 -9.71
N GLY A 70 -3.97 0.06 -9.28
CA GLY A 70 -2.83 -0.42 -10.07
C GLY A 70 -3.16 -1.43 -11.19
N THR A 71 -4.41 -1.89 -11.31
CA THR A 71 -4.81 -2.94 -12.29
C THR A 71 -5.58 -2.39 -13.49
N SER A 72 -5.11 -1.31 -14.15
CA SER A 72 -5.60 -0.99 -15.50
C SER A 72 -4.75 0.05 -16.23
N GLN A 73 -3.77 -0.35 -17.04
CA GLN A 73 -3.35 0.42 -18.22
C GLN A 73 -2.89 -0.51 -19.36
N GLU A 74 -3.85 -0.95 -20.17
CA GLU A 74 -3.60 -1.47 -21.52
C GLU A 74 -3.59 -0.26 -22.48
N PHE A 75 -2.41 0.22 -22.90
CA PHE A 75 -2.30 1.20 -23.98
C PHE A 75 -2.13 0.49 -25.32
N ILE A 76 -3.23 0.24 -26.03
CA ILE A 76 -3.18 -0.21 -27.43
C ILE A 76 -3.14 1.04 -28.32
N GLY A 77 -1.93 1.53 -28.58
CA GLY A 77 -1.70 2.51 -29.64
C GLY A 77 -1.74 1.82 -31.00
N SER A 78 -2.92 1.76 -31.62
CA SER A 78 -3.02 1.38 -33.04
C SER A 78 -3.80 2.44 -33.81
N GLY A 79 -3.09 3.14 -34.68
CA GLY A 79 -3.63 4.08 -35.66
C GLY A 79 -2.63 5.19 -35.96
N PRO A 80 -2.14 5.34 -37.21
CA PRO A 80 -1.33 6.50 -37.57
C PRO A 80 -2.14 7.79 -37.36
N PRO A 81 -1.49 8.91 -36.97
CA PRO A 81 -2.18 10.14 -36.60
C PRO A 81 -3.01 10.66 -37.78
N PRO A 82 -4.26 11.09 -37.57
CA PRO A 82 -5.02 11.77 -38.60
C PRO A 82 -4.35 13.11 -38.91
N MET A 83 -3.83 13.21 -40.13
CA MET A 83 -3.58 14.48 -40.80
C MET A 83 -4.87 15.30 -40.89
N GLU A 84 -4.73 16.64 -40.82
CA GLU A 84 -5.76 17.69 -40.95
C GLU A 84 -6.54 18.07 -39.66
N ARG A 85 -6.59 19.33 -39.19
CA ARG A 85 -6.80 20.59 -39.91
C ARG A 85 -6.08 21.76 -39.21
N ALA A 86 -5.36 22.56 -39.99
CA ALA A 86 -4.72 23.80 -39.54
C ALA A 86 -5.76 24.79 -38.99
N TRP A 87 -5.54 25.27 -37.77
CA TRP A 87 -6.30 26.36 -37.17
C TRP A 87 -5.84 27.72 -37.73
N PRO A 88 -6.75 28.60 -38.20
CA PRO A 88 -6.37 29.95 -38.64
C PRO A 88 -6.08 30.88 -37.44
N ALA A 89 -4.96 31.60 -37.50
CA ALA A 89 -4.54 32.54 -36.45
C ALA A 89 -5.57 33.67 -36.22
N PRO A 90 -5.82 34.10 -34.96
CA PRO A 90 -6.77 35.16 -34.67
C PRO A 90 -6.25 36.54 -35.14
N THR A 91 -7.14 37.32 -35.76
CA THR A 91 -6.93 38.71 -36.19
C THR A 91 -6.68 39.64 -34.99
N GLN A 92 -5.59 40.41 -35.04
CA GLN A 92 -5.19 41.34 -33.98
C GLN A 92 -6.16 42.54 -33.87
N ALA A 93 -6.62 42.85 -32.66
CA ALA A 93 -7.44 44.02 -32.35
C ALA A 93 -6.61 45.34 -32.37
N PRO A 94 -7.22 46.50 -32.65
CA PRO A 94 -6.50 47.77 -32.80
C PRO A 94 -5.91 48.28 -31.47
N GLN A 95 -4.70 48.82 -31.57
CA GLN A 95 -3.88 49.32 -30.46
C GLN A 95 -4.33 50.76 -30.07
N PRO A 96 -4.37 51.14 -28.78
CA PRO A 96 -4.64 52.52 -28.36
C PRO A 96 -3.44 53.45 -28.64
N PRO A 97 -3.65 54.77 -28.76
CA PRO A 97 -2.61 55.70 -29.21
C PRO A 97 -1.48 55.87 -28.19
N ALA A 98 -0.24 55.83 -28.67
CA ALA A 98 0.96 56.10 -27.89
C ALA A 98 1.08 57.60 -27.56
N HIS A 99 1.18 57.92 -26.28
CA HIS A 99 1.55 59.25 -25.83
C HIS A 99 3.06 59.49 -26.02
N GLY A 100 3.37 60.42 -26.93
CA GLY A 100 4.42 61.46 -26.84
C GLY A 100 5.84 61.06 -26.42
N GLY A 101 6.77 61.15 -27.39
CA GLY A 101 8.22 61.12 -27.17
C GLY A 101 8.79 62.37 -26.46
N PRO A 102 10.12 62.42 -26.26
CA PRO A 102 10.76 63.36 -25.35
C PRO A 102 11.06 64.71 -26.02
N TRP A 103 10.71 65.82 -25.34
CA TRP A 103 11.51 67.04 -25.09
C TRP A 103 10.86 67.81 -23.94
#